data_AF-A0A8T4PGD5-F1
#
_entry.id   AF-A0A8T4PGD5-F1
#
_cell.length_a   1.000
_cell.length_b   1.000
_cell.length_c   1.000
_cell.angle_alpha   90.00
_cell.angle_beta   90.00
_cell.angle_gamma   90.00
#
_symmetry.space_group_name_H-M   'P 1'
#
loop_
_entity.id
_entity.type
_entity.pdbx_description
1 polymer ?
#
loop_
_entity_poly.entity_id
_entity_poly.type
_entity_poly.pdbx_seq_one_letter_code
_entity_poly.pdbx_strand_id
1 'polypeptide(L)'
;MDKAKKFIVEKATSFSSSLSGALSFLGGYQVCHNVCLGIIALLSFIGITIVGMPLLFLQKVAIPFWTAAVLLFAITLIFYFKKKCISKNLLMLNSGIIIAGVPFKALQSYLAIFWIIGGTLFVLSLLFYIKGKFQKNKIKIK
;
A
#
# COMPACT_ATOMS: atom_id res chain seq x y z
N MET A 1 34.99 -0.18 -23.63
CA MET A 1 34.47 0.78 -22.63
C MET A 1 32.96 0.60 -22.35
N ASP A 2 32.34 -0.46 -22.88
CA ASP A 2 30.87 -0.63 -22.87
C ASP A 2 30.31 -1.26 -21.60
N LYS A 3 31.09 -2.10 -20.90
CA LYS A 3 30.60 -2.87 -19.75
C LYS A 3 30.25 -1.99 -18.55
N ALA A 4 31.08 -0.98 -18.28
CA ALA A 4 30.86 -0.03 -17.18
C ALA A 4 29.64 0.88 -17.44
N LYS A 5 29.49 1.38 -18.68
CA LYS A 5 28.33 2.19 -19.07
C LYS A 5 27.02 1.40 -18.97
N LYS A 6 27.02 0.13 -19.42
CA LYS A 6 25.86 -0.76 -19.30
C LYS A 6 25.47 -1.02 -17.84
N PHE A 7 26.46 -1.25 -16.97
CA PHE A 7 26.23 -1.49 -15.55
C PHE A 7 25.67 -0.26 -14.81
N ILE A 8 26.17 0.94 -15.14
CA ILE A 8 25.66 2.20 -14.59
C ILE A 8 24.22 2.44 -15.06
N VAL A 9 23.93 2.24 -16.34
CA VAL A 9 22.58 2.42 -16.90
C VAL A 9 21.59 1.43 -16.29
N GLU A 10 21.96 0.16 -16.13
CA GLU A 10 21.11 -0.89 -15.55
C GLU A 10 20.84 -0.66 -14.06
N LYS A 11 21.82 -0.12 -13.32
CA LYS A 11 21.65 0.26 -11.91
C LYS A 11 20.83 1.53 -11.76
N ALA A 12 21.00 2.52 -12.64
CA ALA A 12 20.18 3.73 -12.69
C ALA A 12 18.72 3.42 -13.08
N THR A 13 18.48 2.57 -14.07
CA THR A 13 17.12 2.14 -14.42
C THR A 13 16.50 1.28 -13.32
N SER A 14 17.24 0.37 -12.68
CA SER A 14 16.72 -0.39 -11.53
C SER A 14 16.39 0.50 -10.32
N PHE A 15 17.19 1.53 -10.10
CA PHE A 15 16.97 2.52 -9.05
C PHE A 15 15.78 3.43 -9.37
N SER A 16 15.72 3.99 -10.59
CA SER A 16 14.56 4.76 -11.06
C SER A 16 13.29 3.93 -11.10
N SER A 17 13.34 2.64 -11.46
CA SER A 17 12.16 1.76 -11.43
C SER A 17 11.66 1.54 -10.00
N SER A 18 12.59 1.34 -9.06
CA SER A 18 12.25 1.20 -7.64
C SER A 18 11.78 2.53 -7.03
N LEU A 19 12.34 3.65 -7.46
CA LEU A 19 12.03 4.98 -6.99
C LEU A 19 10.70 5.47 -7.58
N SER A 20 10.45 5.27 -8.88
CA SER A 20 9.14 5.49 -9.51
C SER A 20 8.07 4.58 -8.92
N GLY A 21 8.38 3.33 -8.56
CA GLY A 21 7.44 2.47 -7.83
C GLY A 21 7.05 3.01 -6.45
N ALA A 22 8.01 3.57 -5.70
CA ALA A 22 7.76 4.21 -4.40
C ALA A 22 7.10 5.59 -4.53
N LEU A 23 7.50 6.36 -5.55
CA LEU A 23 7.00 7.70 -5.86
C LEU A 23 5.61 7.67 -6.49
N SER A 24 5.22 6.62 -7.20
CA SER A 24 3.84 6.45 -7.67
C SER A 24 2.86 6.31 -6.50
N PHE A 25 3.30 5.71 -5.40
CA PHE A 25 2.53 5.70 -4.15
C PHE A 25 2.49 7.11 -3.53
N LEU A 26 3.60 7.86 -3.51
CA LEU A 26 3.64 9.24 -3.00
C LEU A 26 2.88 10.26 -3.86
N GLY A 27 2.88 10.15 -5.19
CA GLY A 27 2.17 11.04 -6.11
C GLY A 27 0.66 10.79 -6.09
N GLY A 28 0.25 9.52 -6.09
CA GLY A 28 -1.14 9.14 -5.85
C GLY A 28 -1.59 9.50 -4.43
N TYR A 29 -0.73 9.29 -3.43
CA TYR A 29 -0.97 9.74 -2.06
C TYR A 29 -1.12 11.25 -1.99
N GLN A 30 -0.32 12.06 -2.68
CA GLN A 30 -0.41 13.52 -2.56
C GLN A 30 -1.72 14.06 -3.16
N VAL A 31 -2.19 13.50 -4.27
CA VAL A 31 -3.51 13.82 -4.84
C VAL A 31 -4.64 13.32 -3.95
N CYS A 32 -4.60 12.04 -3.56
CA CYS A 32 -5.62 11.46 -2.67
C CYS A 32 -5.61 12.12 -1.29
N HIS A 33 -4.46 12.55 -0.76
CA HIS A 33 -4.29 13.19 0.54
C HIS A 33 -4.75 14.65 0.50
N ASN A 34 -4.44 15.40 -0.54
CA ASN A 34 -4.94 16.78 -0.68
C ASN A 34 -6.45 16.79 -0.95
N VAL A 35 -6.96 15.85 -1.75
CA VAL A 35 -8.41 15.66 -1.94
C VAL A 35 -9.07 15.20 -0.65
N CYS A 36 -8.51 14.20 0.04
CA CYS A 36 -9.04 13.74 1.33
C CYS A 36 -8.98 14.85 2.39
N LEU A 37 -7.91 15.64 2.46
CA LEU A 37 -7.81 16.79 3.38
C LEU A 37 -8.81 17.89 3.04
N GLY A 38 -9.00 18.22 1.75
CA GLY A 38 -9.99 19.21 1.33
C GLY A 38 -11.42 18.75 1.66
N ILE A 39 -11.73 17.49 1.39
CA ILE A 39 -13.01 16.87 1.75
C ILE A 39 -13.18 16.83 3.27
N ILE A 40 -12.18 16.39 4.04
CA ILE A 40 -12.23 16.36 5.52
C ILE A 40 -12.36 17.77 6.11
N ALA A 41 -11.70 18.78 5.55
CA ALA A 41 -11.81 20.17 6.02
C ALA A 41 -13.21 20.74 5.77
N LEU A 42 -13.75 20.55 4.57
CA LEU A 42 -15.10 20.98 4.21
C LEU A 42 -16.17 20.23 5.02
N LEU A 43 -15.99 18.92 5.21
CA LEU A 43 -16.86 18.11 6.06
C LEU A 43 -16.66 18.34 7.56
N SER A 44 -15.50 18.80 8.01
CA SER A 44 -15.33 19.22 9.41
C SER A 44 -16.10 20.50 9.66
N PHE A 45 -16.05 21.44 8.72
CA PHE A 45 -16.83 22.68 8.79
C PHE A 45 -18.35 22.42 8.82
N ILE A 46 -18.85 21.52 7.96
CA ILE A 46 -20.29 21.15 7.91
C ILE A 46 -20.67 20.15 9.03
N GLY A 47 -19.79 19.21 9.37
CA GLY A 47 -20.05 18.15 10.34
C GLY A 47 -20.03 18.64 11.79
N ILE A 48 -19.18 19.62 12.12
CA ILE A 48 -19.17 20.29 13.43
C ILE A 48 -20.46 21.11 13.61
N THR A 49 -20.98 21.71 12.53
CA THR A 49 -22.16 22.58 12.61
C THR A 49 -23.49 21.83 12.66
N ILE A 50 -23.56 20.58 12.17
CA ILE A 50 -24.85 19.84 12.06
C ILE A 50 -24.93 18.59 12.96
N VAL A 51 -23.84 17.84 13.19
CA VAL A 51 -23.91 16.49 13.82
C VAL A 51 -22.85 16.26 14.91
N GLY A 52 -21.93 17.20 15.15
CA GLY A 52 -20.92 17.12 16.22
C GLY A 52 -19.79 16.10 16.03
N MET A 53 -19.88 15.19 15.04
CA MET A 53 -18.81 14.22 14.71
C MET A 53 -18.52 14.19 13.20
N PRO A 54 -17.46 14.86 12.73
CA PRO A 54 -17.16 15.00 11.29
C PRO A 54 -16.67 13.71 10.59
N LEU A 55 -16.30 12.67 11.35
CA LEU A 55 -15.68 11.45 10.83
C LEU A 55 -16.67 10.38 10.32
N LEU A 56 -17.97 10.52 10.59
CA LEU A 56 -19.00 9.51 10.28
C LEU A 56 -19.22 9.31 8.77
N PHE A 57 -18.93 10.32 7.94
CA PHE A 57 -19.00 10.21 6.48
C PHE A 57 -17.94 9.26 5.91
N LEU A 58 -16.72 9.29 6.45
CA LEU A 58 -15.62 8.45 5.97
C LEU A 58 -15.96 6.95 6.11
N GLN A 59 -16.79 6.60 7.08
CA GLN A 59 -17.29 5.23 7.28
C GLN A 59 -18.20 4.76 6.13
N LYS A 60 -18.95 5.65 5.47
CA LYS A 60 -19.76 5.30 4.29
C LYS A 60 -18.88 5.08 3.05
N VAL A 61 -17.78 5.83 2.92
CA VAL A 61 -16.87 5.74 1.77
C VAL A 61 -15.76 4.68 1.99
N ALA A 62 -15.52 4.25 3.23
CA ALA A 62 -14.53 3.23 3.54
C ALA A 62 -14.81 1.90 2.83
N ILE A 63 -16.08 1.52 2.68
CA ILE A 63 -16.49 0.29 1.99
C ILE A 63 -16.08 0.32 0.50
N PRO A 64 -16.47 1.33 -0.31
CA PRO A 64 -16.06 1.38 -1.72
C PRO A 64 -14.54 1.49 -1.92
N PHE A 65 -13.81 2.16 -1.03
CA PHE A 65 -12.34 2.17 -1.09
C PHE A 65 -11.73 0.80 -0.81
N TRP A 66 -12.26 0.09 0.20
CA TRP A 66 -11.79 -1.25 0.53
C TRP A 66 -12.11 -2.25 -0.59
N THR A 67 -13.31 -2.19 -1.20
CA THR A 67 -13.64 -3.07 -2.33
C THR A 67 -12.78 -2.80 -3.55
N ALA A 68 -12.47 -1.53 -3.85
CA ALA A 68 -11.51 -1.19 -4.89
C ALA A 68 -10.12 -1.77 -4.60
N ALA A 69 -9.63 -1.67 -3.36
CA ALA A 69 -8.35 -2.25 -2.95
C ALA A 69 -8.32 -3.77 -3.11
N VAL A 70 -9.39 -4.47 -2.72
CA VAL A 70 -9.53 -5.92 -2.91
C VAL A 70 -9.57 -6.31 -4.39
N LEU A 71 -10.28 -5.54 -5.22
CA LEU A 71 -10.37 -5.80 -6.66
C LEU A 71 -9.00 -5.63 -7.34
N LEU A 72 -8.30 -4.53 -7.04
CA LEU A 72 -6.93 -4.28 -7.50
C LEU A 72 -5.99 -5.39 -7.03
N PHE A 73 -6.10 -5.81 -5.78
CA PHE A 73 -5.32 -6.93 -5.24
C PHE A 73 -5.61 -8.24 -5.99
N ALA A 74 -6.87 -8.55 -6.30
CA ALA A 74 -7.24 -9.72 -7.09
C ALA A 74 -6.60 -9.69 -8.50
N ILE A 75 -6.59 -8.54 -9.16
CA ILE A 75 -5.92 -8.35 -10.45
C ILE A 75 -4.41 -8.63 -10.32
N THR A 76 -3.75 -8.08 -9.28
CA THR A 76 -2.33 -8.36 -9.04
C THR A 76 -2.05 -9.84 -8.75
N LEU A 77 -3.00 -10.53 -8.10
CA LEU A 77 -2.95 -11.97 -7.83
C LEU A 77 -3.04 -12.79 -9.12
N ILE A 78 -3.91 -12.40 -10.05
CA ILE A 78 -3.99 -13.00 -11.39
C ILE A 78 -2.66 -12.83 -12.14
N PHE A 79 -2.08 -11.62 -12.13
CA PHE A 79 -0.79 -11.39 -12.76
C PHE A 79 0.34 -12.19 -12.10
N TYR A 80 0.30 -12.36 -10.78
CA TYR A 80 1.25 -13.21 -10.07
C TYR A 80 1.18 -14.66 -10.52
N PHE A 81 -0.01 -15.23 -10.65
CA PHE A 81 -0.14 -16.62 -11.11
C PHE A 81 0.17 -16.79 -12.59
N LYS A 82 -0.28 -15.88 -13.46
CA LYS A 82 -0.11 -15.99 -14.91
C LYS A 82 1.28 -15.61 -15.40
N LYS A 83 1.92 -14.62 -14.78
CA LYS A 83 3.18 -14.04 -15.26
C LYS A 83 4.31 -14.10 -14.23
N LYS A 84 4.03 -14.38 -12.95
CA LYS A 84 5.02 -14.43 -11.85
C LYS A 84 5.90 -13.17 -11.72
N CYS A 85 5.45 -12.04 -12.26
CA CYS A 85 6.22 -10.78 -12.31
C CYS A 85 6.19 -10.00 -10.99
N ILE A 86 5.43 -10.45 -9.99
CA ILE A 86 5.23 -9.74 -8.72
C ILE A 86 5.90 -10.51 -7.59
N SER A 87 6.61 -9.81 -6.70
CA SER A 87 7.29 -10.44 -5.57
C SER A 87 6.29 -10.93 -4.52
N LYS A 88 6.53 -12.13 -3.97
CA LYS A 88 5.71 -12.72 -2.90
C LYS A 88 5.58 -11.80 -1.68
N ASN A 89 6.67 -11.12 -1.30
CA ASN A 89 6.71 -10.22 -0.14
C ASN A 89 5.78 -9.01 -0.33
N LEU A 90 5.65 -8.50 -1.56
CA LEU A 90 4.77 -7.36 -1.87
C LEU A 90 3.29 -7.76 -1.83
N LEU A 91 2.95 -8.96 -2.31
CA LEU A 91 1.59 -9.51 -2.19
C LEU A 91 1.21 -9.73 -0.73
N MET A 92 2.14 -10.29 0.06
CA MET A 92 1.95 -10.53 1.48
C MET A 92 1.74 -9.21 2.25
N LEU A 93 2.52 -8.17 1.92
CA LEU A 93 2.35 -6.83 2.47
C LEU A 93 0.98 -6.23 2.14
N ASN A 94 0.54 -6.30 0.88
CA ASN A 94 -0.78 -5.80 0.47
C ASN A 94 -1.93 -6.57 1.14
N SER A 95 -1.82 -7.89 1.26
CA SER A 95 -2.83 -8.68 1.99
C SER A 95 -2.92 -8.28 3.47
N GLY A 96 -1.80 -8.02 4.13
CA GLY A 96 -1.78 -7.58 5.54
C GLY A 96 -2.53 -6.25 5.75
N ILE A 97 -2.33 -5.28 4.84
CA ILE A 97 -3.02 -3.99 4.88
C ILE A 97 -4.53 -4.15 4.64
N ILE A 98 -4.93 -4.97 3.66
CA ILE A 98 -6.35 -5.21 3.35
C ILE A 98 -7.07 -5.87 4.52
N ILE A 99 -6.42 -6.84 5.19
CA ILE A 99 -6.96 -7.55 6.35
C ILE A 99 -7.06 -6.61 7.56
N ALA A 100 -6.04 -5.78 7.81
CA ALA A 100 -6.06 -4.84 8.92
C ALA A 100 -7.08 -3.69 8.73
N GLY A 101 -7.38 -3.34 7.48
CA GLY A 101 -8.22 -2.19 7.09
C GLY A 101 -9.70 -2.52 6.83
N VAL A 102 -10.23 -3.64 7.33
CA VAL A 102 -11.60 -4.08 7.08
C VAL A 102 -12.64 -3.11 7.67
N PRO A 103 -13.54 -2.50 6.86
CA PRO A 103 -14.47 -1.46 7.32
C PRO A 103 -15.87 -1.97 7.67
N PHE A 104 -16.10 -3.29 7.74
CA PHE A 104 -17.44 -3.85 7.95
C PHE A 104 -17.93 -3.70 9.39
N LYS A 105 -19.08 -3.04 9.58
CA LYS A 105 -19.69 -2.87 10.91
C LYS A 105 -20.04 -4.21 11.58
N ALA A 106 -20.50 -5.20 10.81
CA ALA A 106 -20.82 -6.54 11.33
C ALA A 106 -19.60 -7.27 11.91
N LEU A 107 -18.38 -6.90 11.49
CA LEU A 107 -17.13 -7.52 11.93
C LEU A 107 -16.40 -6.66 12.99
N GLN A 108 -17.01 -5.58 13.49
CA GLN A 108 -16.41 -4.68 14.49
C GLN A 108 -16.01 -5.42 15.77
N SER A 109 -16.79 -6.41 16.23
CA SER A 109 -16.46 -7.19 17.43
C SER A 109 -15.16 -8.00 17.27
N TYR A 110 -14.77 -8.31 16.04
CA TYR A 110 -13.54 -9.04 15.70
C TYR A 110 -12.44 -8.13 15.16
N LEU A 111 -12.62 -6.82 15.20
CA LEU A 111 -11.70 -5.85 14.59
C LEU A 111 -10.29 -5.97 15.16
N ALA A 112 -10.17 -6.21 16.47
CA ALA A 112 -8.88 -6.47 17.12
C ALA A 112 -8.15 -7.67 16.52
N ILE A 113 -8.87 -8.75 16.18
CA ILE A 113 -8.28 -9.95 15.58
C ILE A 113 -7.79 -9.65 14.16
N PHE A 114 -8.60 -8.96 13.34
CA PHE A 114 -8.19 -8.52 12.01
C PHE A 114 -6.96 -7.59 12.05
N TRP A 115 -6.91 -6.71 13.04
CA TRP A 115 -5.80 -5.78 13.22
C TRP A 115 -4.51 -6.50 13.66
N ILE A 116 -4.61 -7.45 14.58
CA ILE A 116 -3.47 -8.26 15.03
C ILE A 116 -2.95 -9.14 13.89
N ILE A 117 -3.84 -9.86 13.20
CA ILE A 117 -3.46 -10.75 12.10
C ILE A 117 -2.88 -9.93 10.94
N GLY A 118 -3.61 -8.93 10.46
CA GLY A 118 -3.20 -8.09 9.34
C GLY A 118 -1.94 -7.28 9.66
N GLY A 119 -1.85 -6.73 10.87
CA GLY A 119 -0.69 -5.97 11.35
C GLY A 119 0.56 -6.83 11.47
N THR A 120 0.45 -8.03 12.06
CA THR A 120 1.59 -8.97 12.15
C THR A 120 2.08 -9.36 10.77
N LEU A 121 1.15 -9.68 9.87
CA LEU A 121 1.47 -10.08 8.50
C LEU A 121 2.12 -8.94 7.70
N PHE A 122 1.66 -7.70 7.91
CA PHE A 122 2.28 -6.50 7.35
C PHE A 122 3.71 -6.30 7.86
N VAL A 123 3.92 -6.31 9.18
CA VAL A 123 5.26 -6.10 9.79
C VAL A 123 6.24 -7.16 9.34
N LEU A 124 5.84 -8.43 9.35
CA LEU A 124 6.69 -9.54 8.92
C LEU A 124 7.07 -9.40 7.44
N SER A 125 6.11 -9.03 6.60
CA SER A 125 6.33 -8.81 5.16
C SER A 125 7.26 -7.63 4.91
N LEU A 126 7.12 -6.54 5.67
CA LEU A 126 7.98 -5.38 5.57
C LEU A 126 9.43 -5.70 5.95
N LEU A 127 9.64 -6.45 7.05
CA LEU A 127 10.96 -6.91 7.46
C LEU A 127 11.61 -7.79 6.40
N PHE A 128 10.87 -8.76 5.83
CA PHE A 128 11.39 -9.60 4.76
C PHE A 128 11.66 -8.83 3.47
N TYR A 129 10.83 -7.86 3.13
CA TYR A 129 11.03 -7.00 1.97
C TYR A 129 12.33 -6.18 2.09
N ILE A 130 12.55 -5.53 3.25
CA ILE A 130 13.75 -4.75 3.52
C ILE A 130 14.99 -5.66 3.55
N LYS A 131 14.94 -6.77 4.28
CA LYS A 131 16.06 -7.73 4.38
C LYS A 131 16.46 -8.29 3.01
N GLY A 132 15.49 -8.66 2.17
CA GLY A 132 15.74 -9.14 0.82
C GLY A 132 16.39 -8.08 -0.08
N LYS A 133 16.03 -6.80 0.07
CA LYS A 133 16.65 -5.70 -0.66
C LYS A 133 18.10 -5.44 -0.21
N PHE A 134 18.36 -5.49 1.10
CA PHE A 134 19.71 -5.34 1.65
C PHE A 134 20.67 -6.48 1.25
N GLN A 135 20.20 -7.73 1.23
CA GLN A 135 21.05 -8.86 0.82
C GLN A 135 21.42 -8.83 -0.67
N LYS A 136 20.47 -8.51 -1.56
CA LYS A 136 20.78 -8.32 -2.99
C LYS A 136 21.82 -7.22 -3.21
N ASN A 137 21.82 -6.18 -2.39
CA ASN A 137 22.79 -5.09 -2.52
C ASN A 137 24.18 -5.46 -1.99
N LYS A 138 24.29 -6.28 -0.94
CA LYS A 138 25.58 -6.81 -0.46
C LYS A 138 26.26 -7.77 -1.44
N ILE A 139 25.49 -8.62 -2.14
CA ILE A 139 26.04 -9.58 -3.12
C ILE A 139 26.52 -8.88 -4.40
N LYS A 140 25.96 -7.70 -4.75
CA LYS A 140 26.38 -6.91 -5.92
C LYS A 140 27.66 -6.08 -5.71
N ILE A 141 28.21 -6.05 -4.49
CA ILE A 141 29.39 -5.24 -4.10
C ILE A 141 30.63 -6.14 -3.87
N LYS A 142 30.44 -7.47 -3.83
CA LYS A 142 31.53 -8.45 -3.77
C LYS A 142 31.77 -9.02 -5.16
#